data_AF-A0A966SIM8-F1
#
_entry.id   AF-A0A966SIM8-F1
#
_cell.length_a   1.000
_cell.length_b   1.000
_cell.length_c   1.000
_cell.angle_alpha   90.00
_cell.angle_beta   90.00
_cell.angle_gamma   90.00
#
_symmetry.space_group_name_H-M   'P 1'
#
loop_
_entity.id
_entity.type
_entity.pdbx_description
1 polymer ?
#
loop_
_entity_poly.entity_id
_entity_poly.type
_entity_poly.pdbx_seq_one_letter_code
_entity_poly.pdbx_strand_id
1 'polypeptide(L)'
;RNCNYPQPKFAKWWLTQFRRWGMVNGAPDYEGVAKQVMRGDIYTEAMKEIGVTDRTQDDSGWEMFDGVKFDPKGDLEAYAKGFPVHSMKG
;
A
#
# COMPACT_ATOMS: atom_id res chain seq x y z
N ARG A 1 4.69 -8.12 17.44
CA ARG A 1 3.59 -7.47 16.67
C ARG A 1 4.02 -6.03 16.36
N ASN A 2 4.63 -5.79 15.19
CA ASN A 2 5.07 -4.48 14.71
C ASN A 2 3.97 -3.75 13.93
N CYS A 3 2.81 -3.58 14.55
CA CYS A 3 1.62 -3.01 13.89
C CYS A 3 1.70 -1.50 13.61
N ASN A 4 2.71 -0.80 14.13
CA ASN A 4 2.74 0.66 14.11
C ASN A 4 3.65 1.25 13.02
N TYR A 5 4.47 0.44 12.34
CA TYR A 5 5.30 0.98 11.26
C TYR A 5 4.39 1.36 10.08
N PRO A 6 4.48 2.60 9.55
CA PRO A 6 3.69 3.00 8.40
C PRO A 6 4.21 2.29 7.15
N GLN A 7 3.69 1.10 6.87
CA GLN A 7 4.14 0.27 5.75
C GLN A 7 3.65 0.81 4.40
N PRO A 8 4.54 1.18 3.46
CA PRO A 8 4.14 1.67 2.14
C PRO A 8 3.23 0.70 1.36
N LYS A 9 3.37 -0.61 1.58
CA LYS A 9 2.52 -1.63 0.94
C LYS A 9 1.02 -1.43 1.20
N PHE A 10 0.64 -0.95 2.38
CA PHE A 10 -0.77 -0.69 2.68
C PHE A 10 -1.28 0.52 1.91
N ALA A 11 -0.50 1.61 1.82
CA ALA A 11 -0.87 2.78 1.03
C ALA A 11 -1.05 2.41 -0.46
N LYS A 12 -0.12 1.63 -1.02
CA LYS A 12 -0.23 1.10 -2.39
C LYS A 12 -1.52 0.29 -2.57
N TRP A 13 -1.83 -0.60 -1.63
CA TRP A 13 -3.07 -1.38 -1.68
C TRP A 13 -4.32 -0.49 -1.62
N TRP A 14 -4.36 0.48 -0.71
CA TRP A 14 -5.48 1.45 -0.63
C TRP A 14 -5.69 2.20 -1.95
N LEU A 15 -4.60 2.65 -2.59
CA LEU A 15 -4.68 3.32 -3.89
C LEU A 15 -5.27 2.40 -4.97
N THR A 16 -4.93 1.11 -4.98
CA THR A 16 -5.58 0.16 -5.91
C THR A 16 -7.08 0.01 -5.65
N GLN A 17 -7.51 0.05 -4.40
CA GLN A 17 -8.93 0.00 -4.07
C GLN A 17 -9.66 1.30 -4.44
N PHE A 18 -9.02 2.46 -4.25
CA PHE A 18 -9.58 3.73 -4.72
C PHE A 18 -9.71 3.77 -6.24
N ARG A 19 -8.73 3.22 -6.97
CA ARG A 19 -8.84 3.02 -8.42
C ARG A 19 -10.00 2.10 -8.74
N ARG A 20 -10.05 0.90 -8.15
CA ARG A 20 -11.12 -0.09 -8.34
C ARG A 20 -12.53 0.51 -8.13
N TRP A 21 -12.71 1.34 -7.11
CA TRP A 21 -14.00 1.95 -6.79
C TRP A 21 -14.28 3.29 -7.50
N GLY A 22 -13.42 3.70 -8.43
CA GLY A 22 -13.62 4.94 -9.20
C GLY A 22 -13.55 6.21 -8.36
N MET A 23 -12.89 6.16 -7.21
CA MET A 23 -12.63 7.34 -6.37
C MET A 23 -11.52 8.24 -6.93
N VAL A 24 -10.79 7.73 -7.93
CA VAL A 24 -9.78 8.44 -8.70
C VAL A 24 -10.09 8.35 -10.19
N ASN A 25 -9.85 9.45 -10.92
CA ASN A 25 -10.19 9.60 -12.33
C ASN A 25 -9.24 8.86 -13.31
N GLY A 26 -8.27 8.11 -12.79
CA GLY A 26 -7.27 7.41 -13.59
C GLY A 26 -6.29 6.67 -12.70
N ALA A 27 -5.25 6.07 -13.29
CA ALA A 27 -4.19 5.40 -12.54
C ALA A 27 -3.45 6.44 -11.67
N PRO A 28 -3.53 6.37 -10.33
CA PRO A 28 -2.76 7.25 -9.47
C PRO A 28 -1.28 6.89 -9.54
N ASP A 29 -0.41 7.85 -9.20
CA ASP A 29 1.01 7.55 -8.96
C ASP A 29 1.14 6.75 -7.66
N TYR A 30 1.05 5.43 -7.77
CA TYR A 30 1.06 4.51 -6.64
C TYR A 30 2.32 4.63 -5.78
N GLU A 31 3.47 4.83 -6.41
CA GLU A 31 4.76 4.95 -5.72
C GLU A 31 4.97 6.34 -5.14
N GLY A 32 4.71 7.38 -5.93
CA GLY A 32 4.90 8.77 -5.53
C GLY A 32 4.00 9.16 -4.37
N VAL A 33 2.70 8.83 -4.45
CA VAL A 33 1.74 9.14 -3.39
C VAL A 33 2.06 8.35 -2.12
N ALA A 34 2.38 7.05 -2.25
CA ALA A 34 2.79 6.25 -1.09
C ALA A 34 4.04 6.83 -0.42
N LYS A 35 5.04 7.27 -1.19
CA LYS A 35 6.28 7.87 -0.66
C LYS A 35 6.04 9.23 0.02
N GLN A 36 5.12 10.04 -0.51
CA GLN A 36 4.79 11.35 0.07
C GLN A 36 4.02 11.23 1.39
N VAL A 37 3.08 10.27 1.46
CA VAL A 37 2.19 10.10 2.62
C VAL A 37 2.83 9.22 3.70
N MET A 38 3.50 8.14 3.31
CA MET A 38 4.06 7.17 4.25
C MET A 38 5.43 7.62 4.74
N ARG A 39 5.44 8.40 5.82
CA ARG A 39 6.64 8.93 6.47
C ARG A 39 7.25 7.94 7.46
N GLY A 40 7.70 6.80 6.94
CA GLY A 40 8.44 5.80 7.71
C GLY A 40 9.77 6.31 8.26
N ASP A 41 10.34 7.35 7.65
CA ASP A 41 11.51 8.08 8.13
C ASP A 41 11.26 8.72 9.50
N ILE A 42 10.18 9.51 9.65
CA ILE A 42 9.80 10.15 10.92
C ILE A 42 9.55 9.09 11.99
N TYR A 43 8.84 8.02 11.63
CA TYR A 43 8.58 6.91 12.54
C TYR A 43 9.89 6.26 13.00
N THR A 44 10.82 6.00 12.08
CA THR A 44 12.10 5.36 12.39
C THR A 44 12.97 6.25 13.27
N GLU A 45 12.98 7.57 13.05
CA GLU A 45 13.67 8.53 13.91
C GLU A 45 13.11 8.52 15.33
N ALA A 46 11.78 8.63 15.49
CA ALA A 46 11.14 8.58 16.80
C ALA A 46 11.38 7.23 17.52
N MET A 47 11.36 6.11 16.79
CA MET A 47 11.62 4.79 17.39
C MET A 47 13.09 4.61 17.80
N LYS A 48 14.04 5.22 17.09
CA LYS A 48 15.47 5.23 17.49
C LYS A 48 15.67 5.96 18.81
N GLU A 49 14.97 7.07 19.06
CA GLU A 49 15.07 7.82 20.32
C GLU A 49 14.63 6.99 21.53
N ILE A 50 13.64 6.11 21.36
CA ILE A 50 13.16 5.21 22.41
C ILE A 50 13.85 3.84 22.42
N GLY A 51 14.90 3.65 21.61
CA GLY A 51 15.71 2.42 21.58
C GLY A 51 15.06 1.22 20.90
N VAL A 52 14.03 1.43 20.08
CA VAL A 52 13.31 0.36 19.37
C VAL A 52 13.73 0.33 17.91
N THR A 53 14.49 -0.69 17.50
CA THR A 53 15.05 -0.83 16.15
C THR A 53 14.46 -2.00 15.35
N ASP A 54 13.55 -2.77 15.94
CA ASP A 54 12.97 -3.97 15.35
C ASP A 54 11.89 -3.67 14.30
N ARG A 55 11.47 -2.41 14.17
CA ARG A 55 10.37 -1.98 13.30
C ARG A 55 10.89 -1.47 11.97
N THR A 56 11.02 -2.39 11.02
CA THR A 56 11.48 -2.09 9.67
C THR A 56 10.34 -2.09 8.66
N GLN A 57 10.61 -1.47 7.51
CA GLN A 57 9.76 -1.58 6.33
C GLN A 57 9.68 -3.04 5.88
N ASP A 58 8.46 -3.47 5.56
CA ASP A 58 8.13 -4.78 5.07
C ASP A 58 7.34 -4.64 3.76
N ASP A 59 7.96 -5.06 2.68
CA ASP A 59 7.38 -5.05 1.33
C ASP A 59 6.84 -6.42 0.92
N SER A 60 6.59 -7.33 1.85
CA SER A 60 5.95 -8.60 1.54
C SER A 60 4.49 -8.40 1.09
N GLY A 61 4.12 -9.07 0.00
CA GLY A 61 2.74 -9.23 -0.41
C GLY A 61 1.95 -10.18 0.50
N TRP A 62 0.64 -10.24 0.28
CA TRP A 62 -0.24 -11.14 1.02
C TRP A 62 -1.37 -11.66 0.13
N GLU A 63 -2.00 -12.73 0.59
CA GLU A 63 -3.18 -13.31 -0.06
C GLU A 63 -4.45 -12.88 0.69
N MET A 64 -5.44 -12.42 -0.06
CA MET A 64 -6.76 -12.07 0.46
C MET A 64 -7.58 -13.34 0.69
N PHE A 65 -8.64 -13.25 1.49
CA PHE A 65 -9.48 -14.40 1.85
C PHE A 65 -10.16 -15.08 0.64
N ASP A 66 -10.31 -14.36 -0.47
CA ASP A 66 -10.90 -14.81 -1.73
C ASP A 66 -9.86 -15.41 -2.70
N GLY A 67 -8.62 -15.61 -2.24
CA GLY A 67 -7.51 -16.16 -3.03
C GLY A 67 -6.79 -15.11 -3.89
N VAL A 68 -7.19 -13.84 -3.83
CA VAL A 68 -6.56 -12.77 -4.60
C VAL A 68 -5.23 -12.37 -3.96
N LYS A 69 -4.12 -12.57 -4.69
CA LYS A 69 -2.77 -12.22 -4.23
C LYS A 69 -2.46 -10.76 -4.53
N PHE A 70 -2.08 -10.02 -3.50
CA PHE A 70 -1.59 -8.66 -3.63
C PHE A 70 -0.06 -8.64 -3.51
N ASP A 71 0.60 -8.12 -4.55
CA ASP A 71 2.02 -7.88 -4.58
C ASP A 71 2.30 -6.36 -4.61
N PRO A 72 2.86 -5.75 -3.55
CA PRO A 72 3.17 -4.32 -3.51
C PRO A 72 4.32 -3.89 -4.44
N LYS A 73 5.07 -4.84 -5.02
CA LYS A 73 6.10 -4.58 -6.04
C LYS A 73 5.65 -4.97 -7.46
N GLY A 74 4.48 -5.59 -7.58
CA GLY A 74 3.91 -6.03 -8.85
C GLY A 74 3.16 -4.92 -9.58
N ASP A 75 2.37 -5.32 -10.57
CA ASP A 75 1.52 -4.41 -11.34
C ASP A 75 0.23 -4.08 -10.55
N LEU A 76 0.27 -2.94 -9.87
CA LEU A 76 -0.83 -2.42 -9.05
C LEU A 76 -2.06 -2.02 -9.88
N GLU A 77 -1.87 -1.61 -11.13
CA GLU A 77 -2.97 -1.24 -12.03
C GLU A 77 -3.66 -2.50 -12.56
N ALA A 78 -2.90 -3.53 -12.93
CA ALA A 78 -3.45 -4.84 -13.27
C ALA A 78 -4.20 -5.46 -12.08
N TYR A 79 -3.67 -5.32 -10.86
CA TYR A 79 -4.37 -5.76 -9.64
C TYR A 79 -5.70 -5.02 -9.47
N ALA A 80 -5.72 -3.68 -9.60
CA ALA A 80 -6.95 -2.89 -9.48
C ALA A 80 -8.01 -3.27 -10.54
N LYS A 81 -7.56 -3.60 -11.76
CA LYS A 81 -8.42 -3.99 -12.89
C LYS A 81 -8.84 -5.46 -12.90
N GLY A 82 -8.11 -6.33 -12.20
CA GLY A 82 -8.33 -7.78 -12.21
C GLY A 82 -9.59 -8.23 -11.46
N PHE A 83 -10.25 -7.34 -10.72
CA PHE A 83 -11.45 -7.69 -9.97
C PHE A 83 -12.70 -7.70 -10.87
N PRO A 84 -13.57 -8.73 -10.78
CA PRO A 84 -14.80 -8.79 -11.57
C PRO A 84 -15.82 -7.70 -11.18
N VAL A 85 -15.73 -7.17 -9.96
CA VAL A 85 -16.58 -6.08 -9.47
C VAL A 85 -15.72 -4.85 -9.24
N HIS A 86 -15.95 -3.82 -10.05
CA HIS A 86 -15.28 -2.52 -9.96
C HIS A 86 -16.20 -1.39 -10.47
N SER A 87 -15.97 -0.17 -9.97
CA SER A 87 -16.65 1.07 -10.40
C SER A 87 -15.71 2.02 -11.15
N MET A 88 -14.61 1.50 -11.70
CA MET A 88 -13.65 2.27 -12.48
C MET A 88 -14.36 3.00 -13.62
N LYS A 89 -14.31 4.34 -13.56
CA LYS A 89 -14.55 5.18 -14.73
C LYS A 89 -13.25 5.22 -15.53
N GLY A 90 -13.36 5.03 -16.85
CA GLY A 90 -12.29 4.77 -17.82
C GLY A 90 -10.92 5.27 -17.41
#